data_AF-A0A419ED82-F1
#
_entry.id   AF-A0A419ED82-F1
#
_cell.length_a   1.000
_cell.length_b   1.000
_cell.length_c   1.000
_cell.angle_alpha   90.00
_cell.angle_beta   90.00
_cell.angle_gamma   90.00
#
_symmetry.space_group_name_H-M   'P 1'
#
loop_
_entity.id
_entity.type
_entity.pdbx_description
1 polymer ?
#
loop_
_entity_poly.entity_id
_entity_poly.type
_entity_poly.pdbx_seq_one_letter_code
_entity_poly.pdbx_strand_id
1 'polypeptide(L)'
;MSHPLDRFILGIPRLYIKQFPYAWIVFIALWAWTPGLQLIFLFIILLGYFLLAWQYRAWMRSMRGKHAPEKGKFYVDRPAVPLERSVRNIAILAAVGGAASYFLQGQFGLTFWQLFLIIVGFTLMYRNALFFGASVTYFISATGIGIFHAPGHLDYRLFFEFNEISRIERCAYKDDLSWVNFSRVSNPKDGLLLLPKNPNGFSKRMKKIFIAPMDIEKFQEQLPFGYK
;
A
#
# COMPACT_ATOMS: atom_id res chain seq x y z
N MET A 1 -1.00 10.45 -29.58
CA MET A 1 0.36 10.97 -29.42
C MET A 1 0.87 10.58 -28.03
N SER A 2 1.83 9.68 -27.96
CA SER A 2 2.38 9.10 -26.72
C SER A 2 3.38 10.07 -26.09
N HIS A 3 3.08 10.58 -24.90
CA HIS A 3 4.01 11.42 -24.14
C HIS A 3 5.23 10.59 -23.70
N PRO A 4 6.47 11.00 -24.01
CA PRO A 4 7.69 10.30 -23.56
C PRO A 4 7.82 10.20 -22.03
N LEU A 5 7.09 11.05 -21.29
CA LEU A 5 6.97 11.00 -19.83
C LEU A 5 6.33 9.70 -19.31
N ASP A 6 5.40 9.10 -20.06
CA ASP A 6 4.74 7.85 -19.65
C ASP A 6 5.70 6.65 -19.58
N ARG A 7 6.80 6.69 -20.33
CA ARG A 7 7.86 5.65 -20.28
C ARG A 7 8.87 5.90 -19.16
N PHE A 8 9.12 7.15 -18.79
CA PHE A 8 10.05 7.50 -17.72
C PHE A 8 9.47 7.21 -16.32
N ILE A 9 8.15 7.31 -16.17
CA ILE A 9 7.42 7.15 -14.89
C ILE A 9 7.30 5.67 -14.43
N LEU A 10 7.51 4.70 -15.33
CA LEU A 10 7.38 3.27 -15.05
C LEU A 10 8.71 2.58 -14.67
N GLY A 11 9.84 3.28 -14.80
CA GLY A 11 11.16 2.66 -14.77
C GLY A 11 11.86 2.64 -13.42
N ILE A 12 11.41 3.38 -12.40
CA ILE A 12 12.06 3.34 -11.07
C ILE A 12 11.55 2.10 -10.35
N PRO A 13 12.37 1.04 -10.17
CA PRO A 13 11.93 -0.14 -9.46
C PRO A 13 11.59 0.29 -8.04
N ARG A 14 10.40 -0.07 -7.54
CA ARG A 14 10.04 0.19 -6.12
C ARG A 14 11.06 -0.40 -5.13
N LEU A 15 11.89 -1.34 -5.58
CA LEU A 15 13.09 -1.82 -4.87
C LEU A 15 14.09 -0.69 -4.53
N TYR A 16 14.28 0.31 -5.38
CA TYR A 16 15.14 1.47 -5.09
C TYR A 16 14.51 2.39 -4.02
N ILE A 17 13.18 2.57 -4.04
CA ILE A 17 12.45 3.27 -2.97
C ILE A 17 12.52 2.47 -1.65
N LYS A 18 12.62 1.13 -1.72
CA LYS A 18 12.87 0.27 -0.55
C LYS A 18 14.32 0.29 -0.04
N GLN A 19 15.26 0.86 -0.80
CA GLN A 19 16.64 1.05 -0.35
C GLN A 19 16.84 2.38 0.39
N PHE A 20 15.93 3.34 0.23
CA PHE A 20 15.93 4.60 0.99
C PHE A 20 15.98 4.44 2.52
N PRO A 21 15.32 3.45 3.15
CA PRO A 21 15.47 3.17 4.58
C PRO A 21 16.89 2.76 5.00
N TYR A 22 17.71 2.19 4.11
CA TYR A 22 19.12 1.89 4.44
C TYR A 22 19.98 3.15 4.38
N ALA A 23 19.59 4.15 3.57
CA ALA A 23 20.18 5.49 3.61
C ALA A 23 19.77 6.28 4.88
N TRP A 24 18.79 5.79 5.67
CA TRP A 24 18.28 6.46 6.87
C TRP A 24 19.32 6.54 8.02
N ILE A 25 20.24 5.57 8.11
CA ILE A 25 21.31 5.59 9.12
C ILE A 25 22.32 6.70 8.78
N VAL A 26 22.69 6.82 7.50
CA VAL A 26 23.56 7.91 6.99
C VAL A 26 22.87 9.26 7.13
N PHE A 27 21.56 9.31 6.87
CA PHE A 27 20.71 10.48 7.03
C PHE A 27 20.73 11.01 8.47
N ILE A 28 20.59 10.15 9.49
CA ILE A 28 20.58 10.59 10.90
C ILE A 28 21.98 10.96 11.39
N ALA A 29 23.02 10.27 10.91
CA ALA A 29 24.40 10.63 11.21
C ALA A 29 24.74 12.05 10.71
N LEU A 30 24.22 12.46 9.53
CA LEU A 30 24.47 13.77 8.93
C LEU A 30 23.45 14.86 9.34
N TRP A 31 22.27 14.48 9.83
CA TRP A 31 21.17 15.39 10.22
C TRP A 31 21.55 16.40 11.32
N ALA A 32 22.53 16.07 12.16
CA ALA A 32 22.92 16.89 13.30
C ALA A 32 23.94 18.01 12.99
N TRP A 33 24.49 18.07 11.77
CA TRP A 33 25.59 18.99 11.49
C TRP A 33 25.19 20.41 11.09
N THR A 34 24.05 20.62 10.40
CA THR A 34 23.58 21.97 10.05
C THR A 34 22.05 22.07 9.87
N PRO A 35 21.39 23.15 10.32
CA PRO A 35 19.97 23.40 10.09
C PRO A 35 19.57 23.40 8.60
N GLY A 36 20.47 23.80 7.71
CA GLY A 36 20.25 23.80 6.26
C GLY A 36 20.01 22.40 5.69
N LEU A 37 20.71 21.38 6.20
CA LEU A 37 20.51 19.99 5.79
C LEU A 37 19.12 19.48 6.17
N GLN A 38 18.59 19.90 7.33
CA GLN A 38 17.25 19.49 7.79
C GLN A 38 16.14 19.93 6.84
N LEU A 39 16.24 21.16 6.30
CA LEU A 39 15.31 21.68 5.30
C LEU A 39 15.40 20.92 3.98
N ILE A 40 16.62 20.65 3.49
CA ILE A 40 16.85 19.88 2.27
C ILE A 40 16.24 18.49 2.40
N PHE A 41 16.38 17.87 3.57
CA PHE A 41 15.84 16.54 3.78
C PHE A 41 14.34 16.51 4.00
N LEU A 42 13.76 17.48 4.71
CA LEU A 42 12.31 17.64 4.77
C LEU A 42 11.74 17.79 3.34
N PHE A 43 12.42 18.59 2.50
CA PHE A 43 12.08 18.71 1.10
C PHE A 43 12.18 17.37 0.36
N ILE A 44 13.23 16.57 0.55
CA ILE A 44 13.36 15.22 -0.07
C ILE A 44 12.22 14.29 0.38
N ILE A 45 11.85 14.29 1.67
CA ILE A 45 10.74 13.48 2.19
C ILE A 45 9.41 13.91 1.56
N LEU A 46 9.14 15.22 1.54
CA LEU A 46 7.93 15.78 0.94
C LEU A 46 7.88 15.50 -0.57
N LEU A 47 9.01 15.63 -1.25
CA LEU A 47 9.17 15.29 -2.67
C LEU A 47 8.91 13.80 -2.90
N GLY A 48 9.46 12.92 -2.07
CA GLY A 48 9.21 11.48 -2.13
C GLY A 48 7.73 11.12 -1.95
N TYR A 49 7.07 11.74 -0.97
CA TYR A 49 5.63 11.58 -0.76
C TYR A 49 4.81 12.09 -1.95
N PHE A 50 5.19 13.25 -2.50
CA PHE A 50 4.55 13.83 -3.67
C PHE A 50 4.75 12.95 -4.91
N LEU A 51 5.94 12.41 -5.14
CA LEU A 51 6.24 11.49 -6.23
C LEU A 51 5.46 10.19 -6.09
N LEU A 52 5.30 9.64 -4.88
CA LEU A 52 4.45 8.47 -4.65
C LEU A 52 2.97 8.76 -4.94
N ALA A 53 2.47 9.92 -4.48
CA ALA A 53 1.11 10.37 -4.76
C ALA A 53 0.89 10.60 -6.26
N TRP A 54 1.87 11.19 -6.95
CA TRP A 54 1.86 11.38 -8.39
C TRP A 54 1.88 10.04 -9.12
N GLN A 55 2.78 9.13 -8.76
CA GLN A 55 2.89 7.80 -9.35
C GLN A 55 1.57 7.04 -9.21
N TYR A 56 0.94 7.10 -8.04
CA TYR A 56 -0.39 6.52 -7.82
C TYR A 56 -1.45 7.13 -8.74
N ARG A 57 -1.50 8.46 -8.86
CA ARG A 57 -2.46 9.15 -9.74
C ARG A 57 -2.23 8.81 -11.22
N ALA A 58 -0.98 8.81 -11.66
CA ALA A 58 -0.59 8.45 -13.03
C ALA A 58 -0.97 7.00 -13.33
N TRP A 59 -0.69 6.09 -12.40
CA TRP A 59 -1.09 4.69 -12.51
C TRP A 59 -2.61 4.52 -12.58
N MET A 60 -3.37 5.15 -11.69
CA MET A 60 -4.84 5.15 -11.73
C MET A 60 -5.40 5.68 -13.05
N ARG A 61 -4.80 6.75 -13.59
CA ARG A 61 -5.17 7.30 -14.89
C ARG A 61 -4.88 6.31 -16.02
N SER A 62 -3.72 5.63 -15.99
CA SER A 62 -3.36 4.60 -16.96
C SER A 62 -4.32 3.40 -16.89
N MET A 63 -4.63 2.92 -15.68
CA MET A 63 -5.58 1.82 -15.48
C MET A 63 -6.98 2.18 -15.96
N ARG A 64 -7.45 3.39 -15.66
CA ARG A 64 -8.73 3.88 -16.19
C ARG A 64 -8.72 3.94 -17.72
N GLY A 65 -7.68 4.50 -18.33
CA GLY A 65 -7.58 4.57 -19.79
C GLY A 65 -7.52 3.22 -20.49
N LYS A 66 -6.87 2.22 -19.88
CA LYS A 66 -6.75 0.86 -20.45
C LYS A 66 -8.00 0.00 -20.24
N HIS A 67 -8.67 0.15 -19.11
CA HIS A 67 -9.70 -0.81 -18.67
C HIS A 67 -11.11 -0.21 -18.54
N ALA A 68 -11.26 1.10 -18.71
CA ALA A 68 -12.54 1.79 -18.74
C ALA A 68 -12.58 2.79 -19.92
N PRO A 69 -12.98 2.34 -21.13
CA PRO A 69 -13.21 3.25 -22.25
C PRO A 69 -14.23 4.33 -21.86
N GLU A 70 -14.25 5.50 -22.52
CA GLU A 70 -14.79 6.81 -22.08
C GLU A 70 -16.19 6.89 -21.40
N LYS A 71 -16.96 5.79 -21.32
CA LYS A 71 -18.24 5.68 -20.59
C LYS A 71 -18.37 4.41 -19.71
N GLY A 72 -17.28 3.69 -19.52
CA GLY A 72 -17.23 2.41 -18.81
C GLY A 72 -17.20 2.58 -17.29
N LYS A 73 -17.72 1.55 -16.60
CA LYS A 73 -17.72 1.46 -15.13
C LYS A 73 -16.28 1.36 -14.62
N PHE A 74 -15.89 2.27 -13.73
CA PHE A 74 -14.59 2.24 -13.07
C PHE A 74 -14.76 2.59 -11.58
N TYR A 75 -15.07 1.57 -10.79
CA TYR A 75 -15.29 1.71 -9.36
C TYR A 75 -13.97 1.51 -8.61
N VAL A 76 -13.71 2.32 -7.60
CA VAL A 76 -12.51 2.23 -6.77
C VAL A 76 -12.95 2.13 -5.32
N ASP A 77 -12.62 1.02 -4.68
CA ASP A 77 -12.78 0.83 -3.25
C ASP A 77 -11.44 1.11 -2.57
N ARG A 78 -11.31 2.35 -2.07
CA ARG A 78 -10.16 2.81 -1.31
C ARG A 78 -10.59 3.04 0.14
N PRO A 79 -9.98 2.35 1.11
CA PRO A 79 -10.28 2.61 2.51
C PRO A 79 -9.84 4.03 2.87
N ALA A 80 -10.68 4.73 3.66
CA ALA A 80 -10.24 5.91 4.36
C ALA A 80 -9.09 5.54 5.30
N VAL A 81 -8.06 6.39 5.40
CA VAL A 81 -7.05 6.23 6.43
C VAL A 81 -7.76 6.41 7.77
N PRO A 82 -7.67 5.45 8.72
CA PRO A 82 -8.32 5.58 10.02
C PRO A 82 -7.55 6.62 10.86
N LEU A 83 -7.77 7.90 10.55
CA LEU A 83 -6.98 9.03 11.04
C LEU A 83 -6.87 9.03 12.56
N GLU A 84 -7.96 8.77 13.27
CA GLU A 84 -7.97 8.71 14.73
C GLU A 84 -7.00 7.65 15.26
N ARG A 85 -7.06 6.42 14.72
CA ARG A 85 -6.15 5.34 15.11
C ARG A 85 -4.71 5.64 14.70
N SER A 86 -4.51 6.22 13.52
CA SER A 86 -3.19 6.63 13.04
C SER A 86 -2.57 7.69 13.95
N VAL A 87 -3.30 8.75 14.28
CA VAL A 87 -2.86 9.82 15.19
C VAL A 87 -2.53 9.23 16.56
N ARG A 88 -3.40 8.38 17.12
CA ARG A 88 -3.14 7.72 18.40
C ARG A 88 -1.87 6.86 18.38
N ASN A 89 -1.70 6.03 17.36
CA ASN A 89 -0.53 5.15 17.24
C ASN A 89 0.76 5.96 17.07
N ILE A 90 0.73 7.04 16.28
CA ILE A 90 1.86 7.96 16.11
C ILE A 90 2.17 8.69 17.43
N ALA A 91 1.15 9.14 18.17
CA ALA A 91 1.33 9.79 19.45
C ALA A 91 1.97 8.84 20.49
N ILE A 92 1.52 7.59 20.56
CA ILE A 92 2.12 6.57 21.42
C ILE A 92 3.58 6.31 21.02
N LEU A 93 3.85 6.17 19.72
CA LEU A 93 5.22 5.98 19.22
C LEU A 93 6.12 7.17 19.58
N ALA A 94 5.62 8.40 19.42
CA ALA A 94 6.36 9.60 19.78
C ALA A 94 6.63 9.66 21.30
N ALA A 95 5.66 9.32 22.14
CA ALA A 95 5.84 9.30 23.59
C ALA A 95 6.88 8.25 24.03
N VAL A 96 6.74 7.01 23.54
CA VAL A 96 7.67 5.91 23.85
C VAL A 96 9.06 6.19 23.27
N GLY A 97 9.14 6.68 22.03
CA GLY A 97 10.38 7.08 21.38
C GLY A 97 11.06 8.23 22.10
N GLY A 98 10.30 9.21 22.60
CA GLY A 98 10.78 10.32 23.43
C GLY A 98 11.40 9.82 24.74
N ALA A 99 10.66 9.01 25.49
CA ALA A 99 11.16 8.40 26.73
C ALA A 99 12.44 7.58 26.48
N ALA A 100 12.45 6.70 25.47
CA ALA A 100 13.61 5.89 25.14
C ALA A 100 14.83 6.76 24.76
N SER A 101 14.61 7.83 23.99
CA SER A 101 15.68 8.74 23.57
C SER A 101 16.23 9.56 24.72
N TYR A 102 15.39 9.91 25.69
CA TYR A 102 15.81 10.60 26.91
C TYR A 102 16.73 9.70 27.75
N PHE A 103 16.36 8.44 27.96
CA PHE A 103 17.20 7.48 28.70
C PHE A 103 18.50 7.11 27.98
N LEU A 104 18.49 7.13 26.65
CA LEU A 104 19.65 6.79 25.83
C LEU A 104 20.49 8.00 25.42
N GLN A 105 20.09 9.22 25.76
CA GLN A 105 20.81 10.43 25.36
C GLN A 105 22.26 10.39 25.84
N GLY A 106 23.19 10.67 24.93
CA GLY A 106 24.63 10.62 25.21
C GLY A 106 25.23 9.21 25.12
N GLN A 107 24.40 8.16 25.09
CA GLN A 107 24.86 6.83 24.73
C GLN A 107 25.17 6.77 23.22
N PHE A 108 26.18 5.96 22.86
CA PHE A 108 26.65 5.80 21.49
C PHE A 108 27.12 7.10 20.82
N GLY A 109 27.37 8.17 21.59
CA GLY A 109 27.72 9.49 21.06
C GLY A 109 26.56 10.21 20.36
N LEU A 110 25.31 9.79 20.59
CA LEU A 110 24.14 10.34 19.92
C LEU A 110 23.36 11.31 20.82
N THR A 111 22.87 12.38 20.21
CA THR A 111 21.96 13.34 20.84
C THR A 111 20.55 12.75 20.98
N PHE A 112 19.76 13.34 21.89
CA PHE A 112 18.34 13.01 22.06
C PHE A 112 17.59 12.99 20.71
N TRP A 113 17.75 14.04 19.90
CA TRP A 113 17.03 14.17 18.64
C TRP A 113 17.44 13.10 17.61
N GLN A 114 18.72 12.71 17.58
CA GLN A 114 19.17 11.62 16.71
C GLN A 114 18.53 10.30 17.12
N LEU A 115 18.56 9.95 18.41
CA LEU A 115 17.94 8.73 18.92
C LEU A 115 16.42 8.72 18.67
N PHE A 116 15.78 9.86 18.88
CA PHE A 116 14.34 10.01 18.66
C PHE A 116 13.96 9.77 17.21
N LEU A 117 14.68 10.39 16.28
CA LEU A 117 14.44 10.23 14.85
C LEU A 117 14.79 8.81 14.36
N ILE A 118 15.79 8.15 14.95
CA ILE A 118 16.08 6.73 14.66
C ILE A 118 14.86 5.93 15.07
N ILE A 119 14.44 6.00 16.32
CA ILE A 119 13.39 5.14 16.87
C ILE A 119 12.05 5.41 16.18
N VAL A 120 11.61 6.66 16.14
CA VAL A 120 10.30 7.03 15.60
C VAL A 120 10.29 6.95 14.08
N GLY A 121 11.29 7.53 13.42
CA GLY A 121 11.37 7.58 11.96
C GLY A 121 11.51 6.19 11.35
N PHE A 122 12.44 5.37 11.87
CA PHE A 122 12.64 4.01 11.38
C PHE A 122 11.37 3.16 11.59
N THR A 123 10.75 3.27 12.76
CA THR A 123 9.52 2.53 13.07
C THR A 123 8.36 2.95 12.16
N LEU A 124 8.17 4.24 11.91
CA LEU A 124 7.12 4.72 10.99
C LEU A 124 7.34 4.24 9.55
N MET A 125 8.59 4.21 9.08
CA MET A 125 8.89 3.73 7.73
C MET A 125 8.73 2.21 7.60
N TYR A 126 9.23 1.44 8.56
CA TYR A 126 9.25 -0.02 8.50
C TYR A 126 7.89 -0.64 8.84
N ARG A 127 7.16 -0.04 9.79
CA ARG A 127 5.86 -0.51 10.25
C ARG A 127 4.73 0.40 9.79
N ASN A 128 4.91 1.09 8.65
CA ASN A 128 3.92 2.01 8.08
C ASN A 128 2.49 1.42 7.99
N ALA A 129 2.34 0.12 7.69
CA ALA A 129 1.05 -0.54 7.67
C ALA A 129 0.32 -0.56 9.03
N LEU A 130 1.06 -0.57 10.15
CA LEU A 130 0.49 -0.53 11.51
C LEU A 130 0.04 0.88 11.92
N PHE A 131 0.67 1.93 11.36
CA PHE A 131 0.34 3.32 11.65
C PHE A 131 -0.70 3.88 10.69
N PHE A 132 -0.58 3.59 9.40
CA PHE A 132 -1.41 4.17 8.34
C PHE A 132 -2.43 3.17 7.76
N GLY A 133 -2.36 1.89 8.16
CA GLY A 133 -3.16 0.79 7.62
C GLY A 133 -2.51 0.11 6.41
N ALA A 134 -2.81 -1.18 6.20
CA ALA A 134 -2.53 -1.85 4.93
C ALA A 134 -3.55 -1.34 3.91
N SER A 135 -3.08 -0.52 2.97
CA SER A 135 -3.93 0.07 1.95
C SER A 135 -4.07 -0.90 0.78
N VAL A 136 -4.96 -1.88 0.93
CA VAL A 136 -5.48 -2.59 -0.23
C VAL A 136 -6.58 -1.74 -0.85
N THR A 137 -6.28 -1.16 -2.00
CA THR A 137 -7.23 -0.55 -2.90
C THR A 137 -7.67 -1.58 -3.93
N TYR A 138 -8.97 -1.81 -4.04
CA TYR A 138 -9.53 -2.61 -5.12
C TYR A 138 -10.12 -1.67 -6.18
N PHE A 139 -10.08 -2.07 -7.44
CA PHE A 139 -10.84 -1.39 -8.47
C PHE A 139 -11.52 -2.40 -9.39
N ILE A 140 -12.73 -2.06 -9.83
CA ILE A 140 -13.51 -2.84 -10.77
C ILE A 140 -13.62 -2.04 -12.07
N SER A 141 -13.27 -2.67 -13.17
CA SER A 141 -13.39 -2.12 -14.52
C SER A 141 -14.41 -2.90 -15.35
N ALA A 142 -14.55 -2.57 -16.64
CA ALA A 142 -15.35 -3.39 -17.56
C ALA A 142 -14.70 -4.77 -17.83
N THR A 143 -13.38 -4.88 -17.67
CA THR A 143 -12.59 -6.06 -18.06
C THR A 143 -12.24 -6.97 -16.88
N GLY A 144 -12.32 -6.48 -15.64
CA GLY A 144 -11.91 -7.27 -14.49
C GLY A 144 -11.84 -6.55 -13.15
N ILE A 145 -11.22 -7.22 -12.19
CA ILE A 145 -10.91 -6.72 -10.84
C ILE A 145 -9.40 -6.52 -10.75
N GLY A 146 -8.97 -5.31 -10.40
CA GLY A 146 -7.59 -5.03 -10.07
C GLY A 146 -7.37 -4.84 -8.58
N ILE A 147 -6.25 -5.36 -8.08
CA ILE A 147 -5.86 -5.25 -6.68
C ILE A 147 -4.56 -4.45 -6.60
N PHE A 148 -4.60 -3.39 -5.81
CA PHE A 148 -3.43 -2.61 -5.44
C PHE A 148 -3.25 -2.70 -3.93
N HIS A 149 -2.15 -3.26 -3.44
CA HIS A 149 -1.86 -3.27 -2.01
C HIS A 149 -0.50 -2.61 -1.74
N ALA A 150 -0.47 -1.73 -0.74
CA ALA A 150 0.74 -1.17 -0.14
C ALA A 150 0.66 -1.32 1.41
N PRO A 151 1.75 -1.57 2.17
CA PRO A 151 3.18 -1.46 1.81
C PRO A 151 4.05 -2.67 2.29
N GLY A 152 5.28 -2.79 1.76
CA GLY A 152 6.31 -3.73 2.22
C GLY A 152 6.78 -4.70 1.12
N HIS A 153 5.87 -5.47 0.56
CA HIS A 153 6.07 -6.27 -0.65
C HIS A 153 4.72 -6.46 -1.31
N LEU A 154 4.49 -5.89 -2.50
CA LEU A 154 3.37 -6.32 -3.33
C LEU A 154 3.55 -6.06 -4.82
N ASP A 155 3.08 -7.08 -5.53
CA ASP A 155 3.08 -7.25 -6.97
C ASP A 155 1.98 -6.37 -7.57
N TYR A 156 2.41 -5.33 -8.27
CA TYR A 156 1.59 -4.30 -8.91
C TYR A 156 0.90 -4.80 -10.20
N ARG A 157 0.88 -6.11 -10.40
CA ARG A 157 0.45 -6.79 -11.63
C ARG A 157 -0.78 -7.67 -11.46
N LEU A 158 -1.41 -7.66 -10.29
CA LEU A 158 -2.60 -8.48 -10.03
C LEU A 158 -3.84 -7.79 -10.60
N PHE A 159 -4.04 -8.01 -11.90
CA PHE A 159 -5.28 -7.71 -12.60
C PHE A 159 -5.93 -9.04 -12.98
N PHE A 160 -7.13 -9.30 -12.48
CA PHE A 160 -7.88 -10.51 -12.76
C PHE A 160 -8.97 -10.18 -13.75
N GLU A 161 -8.90 -10.79 -14.93
CA GLU A 161 -9.96 -10.64 -15.92
C GLU A 161 -11.21 -11.40 -15.48
N PHE A 162 -12.38 -10.89 -15.86
CA PHE A 162 -13.63 -11.54 -15.50
C PHE A 162 -13.72 -12.97 -16.06
N ASN A 163 -13.31 -13.17 -17.31
CA ASN A 163 -13.26 -14.50 -17.97
C ASN A 163 -12.44 -15.56 -17.20
N GLU A 164 -11.52 -15.15 -16.32
CA GLU A 164 -10.71 -16.02 -15.48
C GLU A 164 -11.41 -16.39 -14.17
N ILE A 165 -12.45 -15.67 -13.75
CA ILE A 165 -13.21 -15.91 -12.52
C ILE A 165 -14.42 -16.79 -12.86
N SER A 166 -14.48 -17.99 -12.26
CA SER A 166 -15.63 -18.89 -12.43
C SER A 166 -16.77 -18.56 -11.47
N ARG A 167 -16.43 -18.21 -10.22
CA ARG A 167 -17.41 -17.97 -9.17
C ARG A 167 -16.87 -17.00 -8.12
N ILE A 168 -17.78 -16.23 -7.55
CA ILE A 168 -17.51 -15.32 -6.43
C ILE A 168 -18.42 -15.73 -5.28
N GLU A 169 -17.84 -16.10 -4.14
CA GLU A 169 -18.60 -16.54 -2.97
C GLU A 169 -18.39 -15.57 -1.81
N ARG A 170 -19.48 -15.14 -1.16
CA ARG A 170 -19.36 -14.46 0.14
C ARG A 170 -19.09 -15.51 1.20
N CYS A 171 -17.99 -15.38 1.93
CA CYS A 171 -17.65 -16.33 2.98
C CYS A 171 -16.97 -15.66 4.16
N ALA A 172 -17.08 -16.30 5.32
CA ALA A 172 -16.24 -15.98 6.47
C ALA A 172 -14.80 -16.43 6.19
N TYR A 173 -13.83 -15.65 6.66
CA TYR A 173 -12.43 -16.03 6.54
C TYR A 173 -12.11 -17.22 7.45
N LYS A 174 -11.30 -18.15 6.95
CA LYS A 174 -10.81 -19.29 7.73
C LYS A 174 -9.32 -19.51 7.44
N ASP A 175 -8.51 -19.46 8.50
CA ASP A 175 -7.04 -19.56 8.42
C ASP A 175 -6.55 -20.95 7.96
N ASP A 176 -7.34 -22.00 8.16
CA ASP A 176 -7.03 -23.39 7.81
C ASP A 176 -7.18 -23.69 6.31
N LEU A 177 -7.67 -22.73 5.54
CA LEU A 177 -7.86 -22.88 4.11
C LEU A 177 -6.68 -22.27 3.35
N SER A 178 -6.19 -22.98 2.33
CA SER A 178 -5.02 -22.59 1.51
C SER A 178 -5.30 -21.41 0.55
N TRP A 179 -5.98 -20.38 1.04
CA TRP A 179 -6.39 -19.20 0.30
C TRP A 179 -5.26 -18.19 0.28
N VAL A 180 -5.11 -17.50 -0.86
CA VAL A 180 -4.25 -16.33 -0.89
C VAL A 180 -5.07 -15.14 -0.42
N ASN A 181 -4.71 -14.61 0.75
CA ASN A 181 -5.44 -13.52 1.37
C ASN A 181 -4.89 -12.16 0.92
N PHE A 182 -5.74 -11.36 0.28
CA PHE A 182 -5.47 -9.97 -0.05
C PHE A 182 -6.46 -9.07 0.69
N SER A 183 -6.48 -9.15 2.02
CA SER A 183 -7.29 -8.32 2.91
C SER A 183 -6.51 -7.14 3.48
N ARG A 184 -7.25 -6.11 3.88
CA ARG A 184 -6.71 -4.90 4.54
C ARG A 184 -6.32 -5.12 6.00
N VAL A 185 -6.87 -6.15 6.61
CA VAL A 185 -6.67 -6.53 8.01
C VAL A 185 -6.09 -7.93 8.05
N SER A 186 -5.23 -8.23 9.02
CA SER A 186 -4.63 -9.56 9.16
C SER A 186 -5.68 -10.66 9.27
N ASN A 187 -6.75 -10.40 10.03
CA ASN A 187 -7.78 -11.39 10.35
C ASN A 187 -9.15 -10.82 9.95
N PRO A 188 -9.47 -10.78 8.65
CA PRO A 188 -10.80 -10.36 8.20
C PRO A 188 -11.85 -11.35 8.74
N LYS A 189 -13.06 -10.88 9.07
CA LYS A 189 -14.15 -11.77 9.47
C LYS A 189 -14.90 -12.29 8.26
N ASP A 190 -15.26 -11.38 7.34
CA ASP A 190 -16.02 -11.66 6.14
C ASP A 190 -15.35 -11.06 4.91
N GLY A 191 -15.64 -11.64 3.74
CA GLY A 191 -15.12 -11.16 2.46
C GLY A 191 -15.69 -11.93 1.27
N LEU A 192 -15.00 -11.80 0.14
CA LEU A 192 -15.32 -12.48 -1.11
C LEU A 192 -14.19 -13.44 -1.48
N LEU A 193 -14.55 -14.68 -1.76
CA LEU A 193 -13.68 -15.69 -2.31
C LEU A 193 -13.84 -15.72 -3.83
N LEU A 194 -12.78 -15.36 -4.55
CA LEU A 194 -12.68 -15.45 -5.98
C LEU A 194 -12.10 -16.81 -6.36
N LEU A 195 -12.89 -17.60 -7.09
CA LEU A 195 -12.51 -18.90 -7.61
C LEU A 195 -12.17 -18.76 -9.10
N PRO A 196 -10.98 -19.18 -9.55
CA PRO A 196 -10.64 -19.09 -10.95
C PRO A 196 -11.32 -20.23 -11.74
N LYS A 197 -11.55 -20.00 -13.03
CA LYS A 197 -12.01 -21.02 -13.98
C LYS A 197 -10.88 -22.02 -14.31
N ASN A 198 -9.63 -21.57 -14.29
CA ASN A 198 -8.45 -22.40 -14.47
C ASN A 198 -7.53 -22.23 -13.24
N PRO A 199 -7.04 -23.30 -12.60
CA PRO A 199 -6.13 -23.21 -11.44
C PRO A 199 -4.82 -22.43 -11.69
N ASN A 200 -4.49 -22.11 -12.95
CA ASN A 200 -3.37 -21.24 -13.33
C ASN A 200 -3.74 -19.80 -13.69
N GLY A 201 -5.04 -19.43 -13.69
CA GLY A 201 -5.55 -18.18 -14.26
C GLY A 201 -5.08 -16.92 -13.53
N PHE A 202 -5.14 -16.90 -12.20
CA PHE A 202 -4.72 -15.71 -11.44
C PHE A 202 -3.20 -15.56 -11.37
N SER A 203 -2.49 -16.69 -11.31
CA SER A 203 -1.07 -16.93 -11.63
C SER A 203 -0.85 -18.44 -11.44
N LYS A 204 0.25 -19.01 -11.94
CA LYS A 204 0.59 -20.45 -11.79
C LYS A 204 0.56 -20.98 -10.34
N ARG A 205 0.50 -20.12 -9.32
CA ARG A 205 0.51 -20.48 -7.90
C ARG A 205 -0.77 -20.12 -7.13
N MET A 206 -1.67 -19.33 -7.71
CA MET A 206 -2.83 -18.79 -6.97
C MET A 206 -4.11 -19.54 -7.34
N LYS A 207 -4.55 -20.44 -6.44
CA LYS A 207 -5.72 -21.29 -6.66
C LYS A 207 -7.04 -20.68 -6.21
N LYS A 208 -7.04 -19.89 -5.13
CA LYS A 208 -8.21 -19.20 -4.57
C LYS A 208 -7.76 -17.89 -3.94
N ILE A 209 -8.53 -16.83 -4.13
CA ILE A 209 -8.16 -15.50 -3.65
C ILE A 209 -9.27 -14.99 -2.74
N PHE A 210 -8.92 -14.62 -1.51
CA PHE A 210 -9.84 -13.98 -0.59
C PHE A 210 -9.58 -12.48 -0.57
N ILE A 211 -10.62 -11.68 -0.78
CA ILE A 211 -10.59 -10.21 -0.69
C ILE A 211 -11.61 -9.72 0.33
N ALA A 212 -11.32 -8.59 0.98
CA ALA A 212 -12.21 -7.98 1.98
C ALA A 212 -12.39 -6.48 1.66
N PRO A 213 -13.28 -6.13 0.70
CA PRO A 213 -13.63 -4.75 0.40
C PRO A 213 -14.31 -4.05 1.59
N MET A 214 -14.41 -2.71 1.56
CA MET A 214 -15.04 -1.93 2.64
C MET A 214 -16.53 -2.23 2.74
N ASP A 215 -17.13 -2.37 1.57
CA ASP A 215 -18.55 -2.57 1.36
C ASP A 215 -18.68 -3.68 0.32
N ILE A 216 -18.94 -4.90 0.80
CA ILE A 216 -19.02 -6.11 -0.02
C ILE A 216 -20.18 -5.99 -1.02
N GLU A 217 -21.31 -5.43 -0.59
CA GLU A 217 -22.54 -5.34 -1.37
C GLU A 217 -22.34 -4.35 -2.52
N LYS A 218 -21.86 -3.15 -2.20
CA LYS A 218 -21.51 -2.17 -3.21
C LYS A 218 -20.41 -2.68 -4.13
N PHE A 219 -19.42 -3.42 -3.62
CA PHE A 219 -18.40 -4.02 -4.48
C PHE A 219 -19.01 -5.00 -5.49
N GLN A 220 -19.94 -5.86 -5.07
CA GLN A 220 -20.62 -6.82 -5.94
C GLN A 220 -21.55 -6.14 -6.95
N GLU A 221 -22.31 -5.12 -6.56
CA GLU A 221 -23.11 -4.30 -7.48
C GLU A 221 -22.25 -3.69 -8.59
N GLN A 222 -20.96 -3.49 -8.32
CA GLN A 222 -20.05 -2.89 -9.28
C GLN A 222 -19.52 -3.90 -10.32
N LEU A 223 -19.75 -5.20 -10.15
CA LEU A 223 -19.40 -6.23 -11.13
C LEU A 223 -20.31 -6.17 -12.38
N PRO A 224 -19.89 -6.73 -13.53
CA PRO A 224 -20.74 -6.86 -14.72
C PRO A 224 -21.93 -7.80 -14.49
N PHE A 225 -23.06 -7.53 -15.15
CA PHE A 225 -24.23 -8.40 -15.15
C PHE A 225 -23.89 -9.81 -15.67
N GLY A 226 -24.33 -10.86 -14.97
CA GLY A 226 -24.11 -12.26 -15.34
C GLY A 226 -23.05 -12.99 -14.49
N TYR A 227 -22.32 -12.29 -13.63
CA TYR A 227 -21.50 -12.91 -12.59
C TYR A 227 -22.36 -13.30 -11.38
N LYS A 228 -22.70 -14.59 -11.26
CA LYS A 228 -23.30 -15.22 -10.08
C LYS A 228 -22.63 -16.55 -9.81
#